data_AF-A0A934FKN6-F1
#
_entry.id   AF-A0A934FKN6-F1
#
_cell.length_a   1.000
_cell.length_b   1.000
_cell.length_c   1.000
_cell.angle_alpha   90.00
_cell.angle_beta   90.00
_cell.angle_gamma   90.00
#
_symmetry.space_group_name_H-M   'P 1'
#
loop_
_entity.id
_entity.type
_entity.pdbx_description
1 polymer ?
#
loop_
_entity_poly.entity_id
_entity_poly.type
_entity_poly.pdbx_seq_one_letter_code
_entity_poly.pdbx_strand_id
1 'polypeptide(L)'
;MKLLGLDTESIFARIADSAVPPRVPSFRQSLFIGGLGFGLVGLAAFAVWALGGKVLTQAVGEPGLYALCALVFIGLAGVVFGQLVIGPGGTARIYGLFTLAFAAYSVVWSAAWFGLRGTLTAEVVGAVLGSVAFACVLAWGFGAGREIPRVALVLVLLNALGYFLGEVWWRWLPGEGGAQLLGEMFNRPQRSMLAMLGWGVVFGGFFGAGVGFAIHHCQHEVRTRLRTGIPLRSDR
;
A
#
# COMPACT_ATOMS: atom_id res chain seq x y z
N MET A 1 21.10 -6.19 -6.33
CA MET A 1 21.07 -5.75 -7.74
C MET A 1 20.59 -4.32 -7.80
N LYS A 2 21.18 -3.51 -8.69
CA LYS A 2 21.26 -2.04 -8.63
C LYS A 2 20.10 -1.27 -9.29
N LEU A 3 19.06 -1.95 -9.81
CA LEU A 3 18.19 -1.37 -10.84
C LEU A 3 17.41 -0.13 -10.37
N LEU A 4 16.94 -0.12 -9.12
CA LEU A 4 16.32 1.06 -8.49
C LEU A 4 17.25 1.73 -7.46
N GLY A 5 18.42 1.15 -7.17
CA GLY A 5 19.34 1.63 -6.14
C GLY A 5 18.74 1.67 -4.73
N LEU A 6 17.78 0.82 -4.40
CA LEU A 6 17.18 0.77 -3.05
C LEU A 6 17.90 -0.21 -2.12
N ASP A 7 18.92 -0.91 -2.59
CA ASP A 7 19.78 -1.73 -1.75
C ASP A 7 20.67 -0.88 -0.83
N THR A 8 21.12 -1.49 0.27
CA THR A 8 21.93 -0.86 1.31
C THR A 8 23.13 -0.09 0.75
N GLU A 9 23.92 -0.70 -0.14
CA GLU A 9 25.15 -0.13 -0.68
C GLU A 9 24.84 1.09 -1.56
N SER A 10 23.85 0.97 -2.44
CA SER A 10 23.38 2.10 -3.26
C SER A 10 22.83 3.25 -2.43
N ILE A 11 22.15 2.97 -1.31
CA ILE A 11 21.67 4.01 -0.38
C ILE A 11 22.86 4.72 0.27
N PHE A 12 23.87 4.00 0.75
CA PHE A 12 25.05 4.61 1.36
C PHE A 12 25.86 5.46 0.38
N ALA A 13 26.06 4.99 -0.85
CA ALA A 13 26.72 5.77 -1.90
C ALA A 13 26.01 7.12 -2.10
N ARG A 14 24.69 7.10 -2.19
CA ARG A 14 23.89 8.34 -2.33
C ARG A 14 23.93 9.25 -1.11
N ILE A 15 24.03 8.69 0.10
CA ILE A 15 24.17 9.48 1.32
C ILE A 15 25.54 10.14 1.36
N ALA A 16 26.60 9.44 0.98
CA ALA A 16 27.96 9.97 0.94
C ALA A 16 28.09 11.12 -0.07
N ASP A 17 27.40 11.04 -1.21
CA ASP A 17 27.38 12.08 -2.24
C ASP A 17 26.46 13.28 -1.88
N SER A 18 25.69 13.19 -0.79
CA SER A 18 24.71 14.20 -0.41
C SER A 18 25.22 15.16 0.65
N ALA A 19 25.09 16.46 0.39
CA ALA A 19 25.35 17.50 1.40
C ALA A 19 24.28 17.56 2.51
N VAL A 20 23.11 16.94 2.28
CA VAL A 20 21.98 16.94 3.22
C VAL A 20 21.99 15.64 4.05
N PRO A 21 21.87 15.72 5.39
CA PRO A 21 21.82 14.54 6.24
C PRO A 21 20.58 13.67 5.91
N PRO A 22 20.70 12.34 5.95
CA PRO A 22 19.60 11.46 5.59
C PRO A 22 18.47 11.53 6.62
N ARG A 23 17.24 11.65 6.15
CA ARG A 23 16.06 11.42 6.99
C ARG A 23 15.94 9.93 7.30
N VAL A 24 15.82 9.59 8.58
CA VAL A 24 15.65 8.20 9.04
C VAL A 24 14.32 8.06 9.80
N PRO A 25 13.24 7.65 9.11
CA PRO A 25 11.93 7.47 9.73
C PRO A 25 11.96 6.40 10.84
N SER A 26 11.34 6.72 11.98
CA SER A 26 11.15 5.75 13.06
C SER A 26 10.09 4.70 12.68
N PHE A 27 10.01 3.61 13.45
CA PHE A 27 9.00 2.58 13.22
C PHE A 27 7.58 3.13 13.31
N ARG A 28 7.30 3.89 14.39
CA ARG A 28 6.00 4.53 14.61
C ARG A 28 5.66 5.52 13.49
N GLN A 29 6.63 6.30 13.02
CA GLN A 29 6.43 7.19 11.88
C GLN A 29 6.12 6.41 10.60
N SER A 30 6.79 5.28 10.38
CA SER A 30 6.58 4.45 9.19
C SER A 30 5.18 3.85 9.17
N LEU A 31 4.70 3.34 10.32
CA LEU A 31 3.33 2.87 10.48
C LEU A 31 2.31 3.98 10.32
N PHE A 32 2.55 5.14 10.93
CA PHE A 32 1.61 6.27 10.91
C PHE A 32 1.50 6.90 9.51
N ILE A 33 2.63 7.22 8.88
CA ILE A 33 2.65 7.78 7.52
C ILE A 33 2.09 6.75 6.54
N GLY A 34 2.49 5.48 6.67
CA GLY A 34 1.96 4.41 5.83
C GLY A 34 0.45 4.27 5.99
N GLY A 35 -0.04 4.15 7.22
CA GLY A 35 -1.46 3.94 7.49
C GLY A 35 -2.31 5.17 7.19
N LEU A 36 -2.06 6.30 7.86
CA LEU A 36 -2.86 7.51 7.64
C LEU A 36 -2.72 8.02 6.21
N GLY A 37 -1.49 8.09 5.70
CA GLY A 37 -1.22 8.58 4.35
C GLY A 37 -1.90 7.72 3.29
N PHE A 38 -1.77 6.39 3.35
CA PHE A 38 -2.40 5.51 2.37
C PHE A 38 -3.91 5.34 2.61
N GLY A 39 -4.40 5.57 3.83
CA GLY A 39 -5.84 5.71 4.10
C GLY A 39 -6.45 6.90 3.34
N LEU A 40 -5.75 8.03 3.29
CA LEU A 40 -6.15 9.18 2.45
C LEU A 40 -6.03 8.87 0.95
N VAL A 41 -5.04 8.08 0.53
CA VAL A 41 -4.97 7.57 -0.85
C VAL A 41 -6.17 6.68 -1.16
N GLY A 42 -6.52 5.78 -0.24
CA GLY A 42 -7.70 4.94 -0.34
C GLY A 42 -8.99 5.76 -0.46
N LEU A 43 -9.13 6.81 0.36
CA LEU A 43 -10.24 7.77 0.23
C LEU A 43 -10.30 8.39 -1.16
N ALA A 44 -9.16 8.87 -1.68
CA ALA A 44 -9.10 9.51 -2.99
C ALA A 44 -9.46 8.54 -4.14
N ALA A 45 -8.93 7.31 -4.10
CA ALA A 45 -9.25 6.30 -5.10
C ALA A 45 -10.73 5.88 -5.03
N PHE A 46 -11.26 5.70 -3.83
CA PHE A 46 -12.68 5.35 -3.64
C PHE A 46 -13.61 6.53 -3.94
N ALA A 47 -13.16 7.78 -3.86
CA ALA A 47 -13.92 8.93 -4.33
C ALA A 47 -14.15 8.91 -5.84
N VAL A 48 -13.18 8.42 -6.63
CA VAL A 48 -13.36 8.20 -8.08
C VAL A 48 -14.51 7.22 -8.32
N TRP A 49 -14.57 6.14 -7.55
CA TRP A 49 -15.64 5.15 -7.67
C TRP A 49 -16.99 5.68 -7.15
N ALA A 50 -17.00 6.27 -5.96
CA ALA A 50 -18.22 6.71 -5.29
C ALA A 50 -18.92 7.87 -6.02
N LEU A 51 -18.15 8.81 -6.58
CA LEU A 51 -18.67 10.00 -7.27
C LEU A 51 -18.76 9.80 -8.78
N GLY A 52 -17.78 9.11 -9.36
CA GLY A 52 -17.63 8.93 -10.81
C GLY A 52 -18.11 7.58 -11.33
N GLY A 53 -18.40 6.61 -10.47
CA GLY A 53 -18.57 5.20 -10.87
C GLY A 53 -19.58 4.96 -11.98
N LYS A 54 -20.74 5.62 -11.96
CA LYS A 54 -21.76 5.47 -13.02
C LYS A 54 -21.30 6.07 -14.35
N VAL A 55 -20.81 7.31 -14.32
CA VAL A 55 -20.39 8.05 -15.52
C VAL A 55 -19.16 7.41 -16.15
N LEU A 56 -18.16 7.06 -15.32
CA LEU A 56 -16.93 6.43 -15.77
C LEU A 56 -17.17 5.02 -16.31
N THR A 57 -18.00 4.20 -15.63
CA THR A 57 -18.34 2.87 -16.16
C THR A 57 -19.06 2.95 -17.50
N GLN A 58 -19.92 3.96 -17.71
CA GLN A 58 -20.57 4.18 -19.02
C GLN A 58 -19.58 4.63 -20.10
N ALA A 59 -18.57 5.43 -19.75
CA ALA A 59 -17.63 6.00 -20.70
C ALA A 59 -16.47 5.05 -21.06
N VAL A 60 -15.90 4.35 -20.09
CA VAL A 60 -14.68 3.53 -20.24
C VAL A 60 -14.84 2.07 -19.81
N GLY A 61 -16.05 1.67 -19.40
CA GLY A 61 -16.31 0.34 -18.86
C GLY A 61 -15.78 0.15 -17.44
N GLU A 62 -16.17 -0.96 -16.83
CA GLU A 62 -15.73 -1.36 -15.49
C GLU A 62 -14.21 -1.57 -15.39
N PRO A 63 -13.52 -2.21 -16.37
CA PRO A 63 -12.06 -2.29 -16.35
C PRO A 63 -11.38 -0.92 -16.40
N GLY A 64 -11.94 0.03 -17.16
CA GLY A 64 -11.44 1.40 -17.25
C GLY A 64 -11.56 2.14 -15.92
N LEU A 65 -12.68 1.99 -15.23
CA LEU A 65 -12.86 2.52 -13.87
C LEU A 65 -11.81 1.97 -12.90
N TYR A 66 -11.58 0.65 -12.90
CA TYR A 66 -10.55 0.04 -12.05
C TYR A 66 -9.15 0.51 -12.39
N ALA A 67 -8.83 0.68 -13.69
CA ALA A 67 -7.56 1.25 -14.12
C ALA A 67 -7.37 2.69 -13.60
N LEU A 68 -8.41 3.53 -13.64
CA LEU A 68 -8.37 4.89 -13.08
C LEU A 68 -8.14 4.88 -11.56
N CYS A 69 -8.83 4.02 -10.81
CA CYS A 69 -8.59 3.86 -9.38
C CYS A 69 -7.15 3.40 -9.09
N ALA A 70 -6.63 2.44 -9.88
CA ALA A 70 -5.25 1.97 -9.76
C ALA A 70 -4.23 3.08 -10.04
N LEU A 71 -4.48 3.93 -11.04
CA LEU A 71 -3.63 5.09 -11.33
C LEU A 71 -3.63 6.09 -10.17
N VAL A 72 -4.76 6.31 -9.48
CA VAL A 72 -4.79 7.15 -8.27
C VAL A 72 -3.98 6.51 -7.14
N PHE A 73 -4.13 5.19 -6.93
CA PHE A 73 -3.34 4.47 -5.92
C PHE A 73 -1.85 4.61 -6.20
N ILE A 74 -1.37 4.24 -7.39
CA ILE A 74 0.04 4.35 -7.78
C ILE A 74 0.52 5.80 -7.70
N GLY A 75 -0.31 6.70 -8.26
CA GLY A 75 -0.25 8.16 -8.22
C GLY A 75 0.27 8.73 -6.91
N LEU A 76 -0.54 8.49 -5.88
CA LEU A 76 -0.38 9.11 -4.57
C LEU A 76 0.43 8.24 -3.59
N ALA A 77 0.49 6.92 -3.80
CA ALA A 77 1.30 6.02 -2.99
C ALA A 77 2.77 6.41 -2.96
N GLY A 78 3.34 6.76 -4.13
CA GLY A 78 4.73 7.18 -4.22
C GLY A 78 5.02 8.46 -3.43
N VAL A 79 4.05 9.38 -3.35
CA VAL A 79 4.15 10.61 -2.54
C VAL A 79 4.17 10.28 -1.04
N VAL A 80 3.30 9.39 -0.60
CA VAL A 80 3.22 8.95 0.81
C VAL A 80 4.48 8.18 1.20
N PHE A 81 4.83 7.14 0.45
CA PHE A 81 5.92 6.24 0.79
C PHE A 81 7.30 6.79 0.46
N GLY A 82 7.41 7.82 -0.39
CA GLY A 82 8.67 8.51 -0.67
C GLY A 82 9.32 9.10 0.57
N GLN A 83 8.50 9.48 1.55
CA GLN A 83 8.93 10.00 2.85
C GLN A 83 9.52 8.93 3.77
N LEU A 84 9.30 7.64 3.45
CA LEU A 84 9.74 6.50 4.24
C LEU A 84 11.06 5.90 3.77
N VAL A 85 11.52 6.25 2.57
CA VAL A 85 12.77 5.76 2.01
C VAL A 85 13.95 6.58 2.52
N ILE A 86 15.00 5.90 2.96
CA ILE A 86 16.22 6.52 3.46
C ILE A 86 17.12 6.90 2.29
N GLY A 87 17.68 8.11 2.36
CA GLY A 87 18.62 8.65 1.38
C GLY A 87 17.97 9.49 0.27
N PRO A 88 18.77 10.30 -0.45
CA PRO A 88 18.25 11.23 -1.44
C PRO A 88 17.68 10.48 -2.66
N GLY A 89 16.69 11.09 -3.30
CA GLY A 89 16.00 10.53 -4.47
C GLY A 89 15.17 9.27 -4.19
N GLY A 90 14.81 9.00 -2.92
CA GLY A 90 14.00 7.85 -2.52
C GLY A 90 12.60 7.85 -3.15
N THR A 91 11.98 9.02 -3.33
CA THR A 91 10.61 9.16 -3.86
C THR A 91 10.42 8.56 -5.25
N ALA A 92 11.26 8.90 -6.22
CA ALA A 92 11.13 8.37 -7.58
C ALA A 92 11.34 6.84 -7.62
N ARG A 93 12.25 6.34 -6.79
CA ARG A 93 12.59 4.91 -6.71
C ARG A 93 11.48 4.09 -6.08
N ILE A 94 10.88 4.57 -5.00
CA ILE A 94 9.73 3.90 -4.40
C ILE A 94 8.52 3.97 -5.31
N TYR A 95 8.39 5.00 -6.15
CA TYR A 95 7.35 5.07 -7.15
C TYR A 95 7.45 3.88 -8.12
N GLY A 96 8.63 3.67 -8.70
CA GLY A 96 8.88 2.53 -9.58
C GLY A 96 8.68 1.19 -8.88
N LEU A 97 9.20 1.04 -7.65
CA LEU A 97 9.09 -0.20 -6.88
C LEU A 97 7.64 -0.51 -6.48
N PHE A 98 6.91 0.48 -5.98
CA PHE A 98 5.50 0.34 -5.59
C PHE A 98 4.64 0.00 -6.82
N THR A 99 4.88 0.66 -7.96
CA THR A 99 4.17 0.37 -9.21
C THR A 99 4.38 -1.10 -9.62
N LEU A 100 5.62 -1.58 -9.58
CA LEU A 100 5.93 -2.97 -9.90
C LEU A 100 5.28 -3.95 -8.91
N ALA A 101 5.33 -3.65 -7.61
CA ALA A 101 4.74 -4.48 -6.56
C ALA A 101 3.21 -4.53 -6.70
N PHE A 102 2.57 -3.39 -6.96
CA PHE A 102 1.13 -3.28 -7.18
C PHE A 102 0.69 -4.01 -8.47
N ALA A 103 1.48 -3.92 -9.53
CA ALA A 103 1.23 -4.68 -10.76
C ALA A 103 1.32 -6.19 -10.51
N ALA A 104 2.34 -6.66 -9.80
CA ALA A 104 2.49 -8.06 -9.43
C ALA A 104 1.30 -8.56 -8.58
N TYR A 105 0.89 -7.77 -7.58
CA TYR A 105 -0.32 -8.03 -6.80
C TYR A 105 -1.55 -8.15 -7.72
N SER A 106 -1.76 -7.18 -8.61
CA SER A 106 -2.94 -7.10 -9.46
C SER A 106 -3.04 -8.27 -10.43
N VAL A 107 -1.92 -8.70 -11.00
CA VAL A 107 -1.86 -9.89 -11.88
C VAL A 107 -2.23 -11.15 -11.12
N VAL A 108 -1.64 -11.37 -9.94
CA VAL A 108 -1.92 -12.56 -9.13
C VAL A 108 -3.37 -12.57 -8.64
N TRP A 109 -3.87 -11.42 -8.19
CA TRP A 109 -5.25 -11.28 -7.74
C TRP A 109 -6.23 -11.54 -8.90
N SER A 110 -5.98 -10.96 -10.07
CA SER A 110 -6.81 -11.17 -11.27
C SER A 110 -6.79 -12.62 -11.73
N ALA A 111 -5.62 -13.26 -11.75
CA ALA A 111 -5.48 -14.66 -12.10
C ALA A 111 -6.27 -15.57 -11.14
N ALA A 112 -6.24 -15.28 -9.83
CA ALA A 112 -7.05 -15.99 -8.85
C ALA A 112 -8.55 -15.76 -9.09
N TRP A 113 -8.97 -14.49 -9.27
CA TRP A 113 -10.36 -14.12 -9.51
C TRP A 113 -10.95 -14.83 -10.74
N PHE A 114 -10.29 -14.72 -11.90
CA PHE A 114 -10.76 -15.33 -13.14
C PHE A 114 -10.60 -16.85 -13.14
N GLY A 115 -9.49 -17.38 -12.58
CA GLY A 115 -9.24 -18.81 -12.51
C GLY A 115 -10.20 -19.57 -11.60
N LEU A 116 -10.63 -18.94 -10.50
CA LEU A 116 -11.56 -19.51 -9.51
C LEU A 116 -12.99 -18.94 -9.63
N ARG A 117 -13.31 -18.35 -10.79
CA ARG A 117 -14.65 -17.90 -11.21
C ARG A 117 -15.35 -16.96 -10.21
N GLY A 118 -14.61 -16.04 -9.60
CA GLY A 118 -15.17 -15.01 -8.72
C GLY A 118 -15.81 -15.56 -7.43
N THR A 119 -15.36 -16.71 -6.95
CA THR A 119 -15.82 -17.28 -5.67
C THR A 119 -15.16 -16.58 -4.48
N LEU A 120 -15.71 -16.74 -3.26
CA LEU A 120 -15.05 -16.29 -2.03
C LEU A 120 -13.63 -16.86 -1.89
N THR A 121 -13.42 -18.10 -2.32
CA THR A 121 -12.09 -18.71 -2.39
C THR A 121 -11.16 -17.92 -3.30
N ALA A 122 -11.66 -17.39 -4.42
CA ALA A 122 -10.89 -16.53 -5.33
C ALA A 122 -10.43 -15.25 -4.65
N GLU A 123 -11.30 -14.60 -3.87
CA GLU A 123 -10.97 -13.38 -3.11
C GLU A 123 -9.86 -13.64 -2.10
N VAL A 124 -10.02 -14.70 -1.28
CA VAL A 124 -9.06 -15.04 -0.22
C VAL A 124 -7.72 -15.44 -0.82
N VAL A 125 -7.72 -16.33 -1.82
CA VAL A 125 -6.50 -16.79 -2.49
C VAL A 125 -5.81 -15.62 -3.19
N GLY A 126 -6.56 -14.79 -3.92
CA GLY A 126 -6.03 -13.62 -4.60
C GLY A 126 -5.45 -12.59 -3.64
N ALA A 127 -6.13 -12.30 -2.53
CA ALA A 127 -5.64 -11.36 -1.52
C ALA A 127 -4.38 -11.86 -0.83
N VAL A 128 -4.32 -13.13 -0.44
CA VAL A 128 -3.15 -13.74 0.21
C VAL A 128 -1.98 -13.81 -0.76
N LEU A 129 -2.14 -14.46 -1.91
CA LEU A 129 -1.05 -14.65 -2.87
C LEU A 129 -0.60 -13.32 -3.49
N GLY A 130 -1.54 -12.41 -3.76
CA GLY A 130 -1.22 -11.05 -4.20
C GLY A 130 -0.38 -10.31 -3.18
N SER A 131 -0.74 -10.37 -1.90
CA SER A 131 0.03 -9.72 -0.82
C SER A 131 1.43 -10.31 -0.66
N VAL A 132 1.57 -11.62 -0.84
CA VAL A 132 2.88 -12.30 -0.86
C VAL A 132 3.70 -11.83 -2.07
N ALA A 133 3.12 -11.76 -3.26
CA ALA A 133 3.81 -11.26 -4.45
C ALA A 133 4.27 -9.80 -4.27
N PHE A 134 3.41 -8.95 -3.71
CA PHE A 134 3.73 -7.57 -3.37
C PHE A 134 4.92 -7.49 -2.39
N ALA A 135 4.88 -8.29 -1.32
CA ALA A 135 5.95 -8.38 -0.32
C ALA A 135 7.27 -8.83 -0.92
N CYS A 136 7.24 -9.84 -1.79
CA CYS A 136 8.41 -10.35 -2.51
C CYS A 136 9.06 -9.26 -3.36
N VAL A 137 8.27 -8.54 -4.15
CA VAL A 137 8.78 -7.44 -4.99
C VAL A 137 9.39 -6.33 -4.14
N LEU A 138 8.71 -5.91 -3.06
CA LEU A 138 9.25 -4.89 -2.15
C LEU A 138 10.60 -5.32 -1.54
N ALA A 139 10.64 -6.48 -0.88
CA ALA A 139 11.84 -6.97 -0.21
C ALA A 139 12.98 -7.21 -1.20
N TRP A 140 12.66 -7.73 -2.40
CA TRP A 140 13.62 -7.85 -3.49
C TRP A 140 14.20 -6.50 -3.92
N GLY A 141 13.35 -5.48 -4.09
CA GLY A 141 13.76 -4.13 -4.50
C GLY A 141 14.73 -3.47 -3.52
N PHE A 142 14.54 -3.69 -2.22
CA PHE A 142 15.45 -3.22 -1.16
C PHE A 142 16.67 -4.14 -0.93
N GLY A 143 16.79 -5.26 -1.65
CA GLY A 143 17.85 -6.25 -1.40
C GLY A 143 17.71 -6.99 -0.07
N ALA A 144 16.53 -6.99 0.53
CA ALA A 144 16.22 -7.53 1.85
C ALA A 144 15.48 -8.88 1.78
N GLY A 145 15.93 -9.80 0.93
CA GLY A 145 15.23 -11.08 0.68
C GLY A 145 14.98 -11.93 1.93
N ARG A 146 15.83 -11.80 2.96
CA ARG A 146 15.65 -12.49 4.26
C ARG A 146 14.42 -12.02 5.04
N GLU A 147 13.92 -10.82 4.76
CA GLU A 147 12.72 -10.25 5.40
C GLU A 147 11.41 -10.65 4.70
N ILE A 148 11.46 -11.32 3.54
CA ILE A 148 10.26 -11.71 2.77
C ILE A 148 9.20 -12.40 3.64
N PRO A 149 9.50 -13.44 4.45
CA PRO A 149 8.46 -14.14 5.21
C PRO A 149 7.76 -13.24 6.22
N ARG A 150 8.52 -12.38 6.90
CA ARG A 150 8.00 -11.45 7.90
C ARG A 150 7.15 -10.36 7.26
N VAL A 151 7.64 -9.76 6.16
CA VAL A 151 6.94 -8.71 5.43
C VAL A 151 5.66 -9.25 4.80
N ALA A 152 5.71 -10.44 4.20
CA ALA A 152 4.55 -11.10 3.63
C ALA A 152 3.49 -11.40 4.70
N LEU A 153 3.88 -11.97 5.84
CA LEU A 153 2.95 -12.25 6.94
C LEU A 153 2.23 -10.98 7.41
N VAL A 154 2.95 -9.90 7.67
CA VAL A 154 2.35 -8.65 8.13
C VAL A 154 1.44 -8.03 7.07
N LEU A 155 1.85 -8.03 5.80
CA LEU A 155 1.03 -7.52 4.71
C LEU A 155 -0.26 -8.33 4.55
N VAL A 156 -0.20 -9.67 4.59
CA VAL A 156 -1.38 -10.54 4.53
C VAL A 156 -2.33 -10.25 5.68
N LEU A 157 -1.82 -10.17 6.92
CA LEU A 157 -2.65 -9.94 8.10
C LEU A 157 -3.32 -8.55 8.07
N LEU A 158 -2.57 -7.50 7.72
CA LEU A 158 -3.13 -6.15 7.67
C LEU A 158 -4.03 -5.94 6.44
N ASN A 159 -3.72 -6.57 5.31
CA ASN A 159 -4.62 -6.58 4.15
C ASN A 159 -5.96 -7.25 4.52
N ALA A 160 -5.92 -8.43 5.14
CA ALA A 160 -7.11 -9.14 5.59
C ALA A 160 -7.89 -8.31 6.63
N LEU A 161 -7.21 -7.74 7.62
CA LEU A 161 -7.85 -6.91 8.65
C LEU A 161 -8.55 -5.70 8.03
N GLY A 162 -7.88 -4.98 7.13
CA GLY A 162 -8.47 -3.85 6.40
C GLY A 162 -9.66 -4.26 5.54
N TYR A 163 -9.56 -5.39 4.84
CA TYR A 163 -10.62 -5.92 3.99
C TYR A 163 -11.87 -6.27 4.80
N PHE A 164 -11.73 -7.10 5.85
CA PHE A 164 -12.87 -7.55 6.65
C PHE A 164 -13.49 -6.42 7.48
N LEU A 165 -12.69 -5.53 8.08
CA LEU A 165 -13.23 -4.36 8.79
C LEU A 165 -13.92 -3.39 7.83
N GLY A 166 -13.37 -3.21 6.63
CA GLY A 166 -14.02 -2.48 5.56
C GLY A 166 -15.38 -3.09 5.22
N GLU A 167 -15.47 -4.41 5.06
CA GLU A 167 -16.72 -5.10 4.74
C GLU A 167 -17.78 -4.95 5.85
N VAL A 168 -17.37 -5.02 7.11
CA VAL A 168 -18.25 -4.74 8.25
C VAL A 168 -18.79 -3.31 8.16
N TRP A 169 -17.91 -2.33 7.91
CA TRP A 169 -18.30 -0.92 7.74
C TRP A 169 -19.28 -0.72 6.57
N TRP A 170 -18.97 -1.34 5.43
CA TRP A 170 -19.75 -1.29 4.19
C TRP A 170 -21.18 -1.77 4.38
N ARG A 171 -21.37 -2.86 5.13
CA ARG A 171 -22.70 -3.42 5.42
C ARG A 171 -23.44 -2.64 6.49
N TRP A 172 -22.72 -2.20 7.52
CA TRP A 172 -23.31 -1.57 8.70
C TRP A 172 -23.87 -0.17 8.41
N LEU A 173 -23.12 0.67 7.70
CA LEU A 173 -23.46 2.10 7.54
C LEU A 173 -24.73 2.35 6.69
N PRO A 174 -24.99 1.62 5.60
CA PRO A 174 -26.25 1.75 4.87
C PRO A 174 -27.44 1.06 5.56
N GLY A 175 -27.16 0.09 6.44
CA GLY A 175 -28.14 -0.72 7.17
C GLY A 175 -28.78 -0.01 8.36
N GLU A 176 -29.43 -0.79 9.22
CA GLU A 176 -30.16 -0.29 10.40
C GLU A 176 -29.25 0.42 11.40
N GLY A 177 -28.05 -0.11 11.63
CA GLY A 177 -27.09 0.49 12.57
C GLY A 177 -26.67 1.90 12.16
N GLY A 178 -26.31 2.11 10.90
CA GLY A 178 -26.02 3.45 10.39
C GLY A 178 -27.26 4.34 10.28
N ALA A 179 -28.45 3.78 10.06
CA ALA A 179 -29.70 4.53 10.09
C ALA A 179 -30.02 5.09 11.48
N GLN A 180 -29.76 4.33 12.55
CA GLN A 180 -29.99 4.78 13.93
C GLN A 180 -29.06 5.94 14.32
N LEU A 181 -27.79 5.91 13.89
CA LEU A 181 -26.80 6.93 14.26
C LEU A 181 -26.83 8.17 13.36
N LEU A 182 -27.05 7.97 12.05
CA LEU A 182 -26.85 9.00 11.04
C LEU A 182 -28.09 9.26 10.19
N GLY A 183 -29.22 8.61 10.47
CA GLY A 183 -30.41 8.64 9.62
C GLY A 183 -31.07 10.00 9.49
N GLU A 184 -30.99 10.82 10.53
CA GLU A 184 -31.49 12.20 10.52
C GLU A 184 -30.61 13.13 9.69
N MET A 185 -29.30 12.87 9.63
CA MET A 185 -28.32 13.69 8.90
C MET A 185 -28.16 13.27 7.44
N PHE A 186 -28.26 11.97 7.16
CA PHE A 186 -27.94 11.38 5.86
C PHE A 186 -28.99 10.36 5.43
N ASN A 187 -29.49 10.53 4.21
CA ASN A 187 -30.36 9.55 3.56
C ASN A 187 -29.57 8.28 3.17
N ARG A 188 -30.29 7.21 2.80
CA ARG A 188 -29.66 5.92 2.46
C ARG A 188 -28.61 6.03 1.33
N PRO A 189 -28.84 6.73 0.20
CA PRO A 189 -27.80 6.95 -0.81
C PRO A 189 -26.54 7.63 -0.26
N GLN A 190 -26.68 8.67 0.55
CA GLN A 190 -25.54 9.36 1.17
C GLN A 190 -24.77 8.44 2.12
N ARG A 191 -25.47 7.62 2.91
CA ARG A 191 -24.83 6.61 3.78
C ARG A 191 -24.11 5.54 2.96
N SER A 192 -24.66 5.08 1.83
CA SER A 192 -23.96 4.17 0.92
C SER A 192 -22.69 4.80 0.34
N MET A 193 -22.72 6.08 -0.03
CA MET A 193 -21.53 6.79 -0.49
C MET A 193 -20.47 6.89 0.62
N LEU A 194 -20.86 7.28 1.84
CA LEU A 194 -19.96 7.31 3.00
C LEU A 194 -19.40 5.92 3.33
N ALA A 195 -20.18 4.87 3.08
CA ALA A 195 -19.74 3.50 3.28
C ALA A 195 -18.62 3.14 2.27
N MET A 196 -18.75 3.55 1.00
CA MET A 196 -17.73 3.33 -0.04
C MET A 196 -16.44 4.05 0.34
N LEU A 197 -16.54 5.34 0.69
CA LEU A 197 -15.41 6.17 1.07
C LEU A 197 -14.71 5.65 2.33
N GLY A 198 -15.49 5.27 3.35
CA GLY A 198 -14.98 4.71 4.59
C GLY A 198 -14.32 3.35 4.39
N TRP A 199 -14.83 2.51 3.48
CA TRP A 199 -14.15 1.28 3.09
C TRP A 199 -12.75 1.57 2.55
N GLY A 200 -12.62 2.55 1.65
CA GLY A 200 -11.34 3.00 1.11
C GLY A 200 -10.37 3.48 2.20
N VAL A 201 -10.86 4.24 3.20
CA VAL A 201 -10.05 4.70 4.34
C VAL A 201 -9.58 3.53 5.20
N VAL A 202 -10.48 2.61 5.57
CA VAL A 202 -10.15 1.47 6.43
C VAL A 202 -9.19 0.52 5.74
N PHE A 203 -9.52 0.09 4.52
CA PHE A 203 -8.65 -0.78 3.72
C PHE A 203 -7.29 -0.13 3.47
N GLY A 204 -7.28 1.11 2.98
CA GLY A 204 -6.06 1.86 2.73
C GLY A 204 -5.23 2.07 4.00
N GLY A 205 -5.88 2.31 5.13
CA GLY A 205 -5.24 2.49 6.43
C GLY A 205 -4.44 1.27 6.86
N PHE A 206 -5.06 0.10 6.86
CA PHE A 206 -4.37 -1.12 7.29
C PHE A 206 -3.35 -1.60 6.26
N PHE A 207 -3.70 -1.63 4.97
CA PHE A 207 -2.75 -2.02 3.94
C PHE A 207 -1.53 -1.08 3.91
N GLY A 208 -1.76 0.23 4.00
CA GLY A 208 -0.72 1.24 4.10
C GLY A 208 0.20 1.08 5.29
N ALA A 209 -0.34 0.74 6.46
CA ALA A 209 0.46 0.42 7.63
C ALA A 209 1.35 -0.80 7.39
N GLY A 210 0.86 -1.81 6.67
CA GLY A 210 1.64 -2.98 6.25
C GLY A 210 2.77 -2.63 5.27
N VAL A 211 2.51 -1.74 4.31
CA VAL A 211 3.57 -1.24 3.40
C VAL A 211 4.59 -0.39 4.17
N GLY A 212 4.13 0.45 5.10
CA GLY A 212 5.00 1.22 5.99
C GLY A 212 5.89 0.33 6.85
N PHE A 213 5.34 -0.76 7.40
CA PHE A 213 6.09 -1.81 8.09
C PHE A 213 7.14 -2.44 7.15
N ALA A 214 6.74 -2.82 5.93
CA ALA A 214 7.62 -3.44 4.96
C ALA A 214 8.82 -2.55 4.62
N ILE A 215 8.57 -1.29 4.24
CA ILE A 215 9.62 -0.31 3.93
C ILE A 215 10.51 -0.06 5.14
N HIS A 216 9.94 -0.03 6.35
CA HIS A 216 10.74 0.06 7.55
C HIS A 216 11.68 -1.14 7.64
N HIS A 217 11.16 -2.36 7.78
CA HIS A 217 11.98 -3.56 8.02
C HIS A 217 13.00 -3.86 6.92
N CYS A 218 12.64 -3.67 5.66
CA CYS A 218 13.57 -3.87 4.54
C CYS A 218 14.80 -2.94 4.57
N GLN A 219 14.72 -1.81 5.29
CA GLN A 219 15.84 -0.87 5.48
C GLN A 219 16.52 -1.00 6.85
N HIS A 220 16.34 -2.13 7.55
CA HIS A 220 16.92 -2.34 8.89
C HIS A 220 18.45 -2.19 8.91
N GLU A 221 19.14 -2.79 7.94
CA GLU A 221 20.61 -2.75 7.86
C GLU A 221 21.14 -1.32 7.69
N VAL A 222 20.51 -0.53 6.81
CA VAL A 222 20.84 0.88 6.61
C VAL A 222 20.71 1.66 7.91
N ARG A 223 19.61 1.46 8.65
CA ARG A 223 19.39 2.15 9.93
C ARG A 223 20.41 1.75 10.99
N THR A 224 20.76 0.47 11.08
CA THR A 224 21.74 -0.02 12.06
C THR A 224 23.10 0.61 11.81
N ARG A 225 23.59 0.60 10.56
CA ARG A 225 24.88 1.19 10.18
C ARG A 225 24.93 2.69 10.40
N LEU A 226 23.86 3.43 10.07
CA LEU A 226 23.77 4.87 10.35
C LEU A 226 23.82 5.18 11.85
N ARG A 227 23.31 4.30 12.72
CA ARG A 227 23.34 4.49 14.18
C ARG A 227 24.68 4.14 14.82
N THR A 228 25.35 3.11 14.33
CA THR A 228 26.63 2.64 14.90
C THR A 228 27.82 3.39 14.34
N GLY A 229 27.66 4.18 13.28
CA GLY A 229 28.76 4.91 12.63
C GLY A 229 29.77 3.98 11.96
N ILE A 230 29.43 2.70 11.76
CA ILE A 230 30.33 1.70 11.17
C ILE A 230 30.38 1.94 9.66
N PRO A 231 31.53 2.38 9.09
CA PRO A 231 31.70 2.42 7.65
C PRO A 231 31.74 0.99 7.10
N LEU A 232 31.29 0.83 5.85
CA LEU A 232 31.15 -0.44 5.17
C LEU A 232 32.46 -1.25 5.24
N ARG A 233 32.37 -2.50 5.72
CA ARG A 233 33.43 -3.48 5.48
C ARG A 233 33.40 -3.79 3.99
N SER A 234 34.47 -3.43 3.27
CA SER A 234 34.62 -3.67 1.83
C SER A 234 34.91 -5.15 1.57
N ASP A 235 33.99 -6.05 1.93
CA ASP A 235 34.22 -7.48 1.73
C ASP A 235 33.17 -8.05 0.77
N ARG A 236 33.67 -8.24 -0.46
CA ARG A 236 33.25 -9.14 -1.57
C ARG A 236 32.39 -8.58 -2.69
#